data_AF-A0A8S3IDR3-F1
#
_entry.id   AF-A0A8S3IDR3-F1
#
_cell.length_a   1.000
_cell.length_b   1.000
_cell.length_c   1.000
_cell.angle_alpha   90.00
_cell.angle_beta   90.00
_cell.angle_gamma   90.00
#
_symmetry.space_group_name_H-M   'P 1'
#
loop_
_entity.id
_entity.type
_entity.pdbx_description
1 polymer ?
#
loop_
_entity_poly.entity_id
_entity_poly.type
_entity_poly.pdbx_seq_one_letter_code
_entity_poly.pdbx_strand_id
1 'polypeptide(L)'
;KLTSAVSSLPELLEKKRLLDLHTNIATALLDQIKKRKLDVFFETEEKLITKQVQEKSLMEVLSDPAAGTPEDKLRLFLIHYICTPTMTQNELDQYMTILRGSNCTNLEAITYIKRWKSISKMSVVSQAREGGTTTMGYEEFKLVRNLQE
;
A
#
# COMPACT_ATOMS: atom_id res chain seq x y z
N LYS A 1 34.65 35.35 -27.92
CA LYS A 1 33.27 35.26 -27.39
C LYS A 1 32.37 34.29 -28.17
N LEU A 2 32.77 33.77 -29.34
CA LEU A 2 32.04 32.69 -30.07
C LEU A 2 32.51 31.28 -29.67
N THR A 3 33.80 31.09 -29.39
CA THR A 3 34.39 29.80 -29.02
C THR A 3 33.86 29.22 -27.71
N SER A 4 33.47 30.07 -26.75
CA SER A 4 32.87 29.66 -25.48
C SER A 4 31.44 29.13 -25.62
N ALA A 5 30.69 29.59 -26.62
CA ALA A 5 29.36 29.07 -26.94
C ALA A 5 29.47 27.70 -27.61
N VAL A 6 30.49 27.51 -28.45
CA VAL A 6 30.77 26.22 -29.11
C VAL A 6 31.21 25.16 -28.09
N SER A 7 31.95 25.53 -27.04
CA SER A 7 32.37 24.59 -25.99
C SER A 7 31.25 24.24 -25.00
N SER A 8 30.29 25.15 -24.74
CA SER A 8 29.18 24.89 -23.80
C SER A 8 27.98 24.20 -24.44
N LEU A 9 27.88 24.20 -25.77
CA LEU A 9 26.82 23.51 -26.51
C LEU A 9 26.74 21.99 -26.19
N PRO A 10 27.84 21.21 -26.21
CA PRO A 10 27.81 19.80 -25.81
C PRO A 10 27.34 19.60 -24.36
N GLU A 11 27.77 20.47 -23.44
CA GLU A 11 27.37 20.41 -22.04
C GLU A 11 25.87 20.69 -21.85
N LEU A 12 25.34 21.69 -22.56
CA LEU A 12 23.91 22.00 -22.57
C LEU A 12 23.06 20.88 -23.18
N LEU A 13 23.55 20.22 -24.22
CA LEU A 13 22.88 19.06 -24.82
C LEU A 13 22.84 17.87 -23.86
N GLU A 14 23.92 17.60 -23.13
CA GLU A 14 23.92 16.51 -22.15
C GLU A 14 23.01 16.82 -20.95
N LYS A 15 23.02 18.07 -20.45
CA LYS A 15 22.05 18.52 -19.44
C LYS A 15 20.62 18.37 -19.92
N LYS A 16 20.31 18.77 -21.16
CA LYS A 16 18.99 18.59 -21.76
C LYS A 16 18.62 17.11 -21.83
N ARG A 17 19.54 16.25 -22.28
CA ARG A 17 19.31 14.79 -22.36
C ARG A 17 18.94 14.19 -21.01
N LEU A 18 19.60 14.63 -19.94
CA LEU A 18 19.31 14.19 -18.58
C LEU A 18 17.92 14.66 -18.10
N LEU A 19 17.55 15.90 -18.41
CA LEU A 19 16.20 16.42 -18.13
C LEU A 19 15.11 15.66 -18.90
N ASP A 20 15.35 15.38 -20.18
CA ASP A 20 14.43 14.62 -21.03
C ASP A 20 14.26 13.19 -20.46
N LEU A 21 15.34 12.57 -19.98
CA LEU A 21 15.27 11.26 -19.32
C LEU A 21 14.39 11.29 -18.06
N HIS A 22 14.62 12.23 -17.14
CA HIS A 22 13.81 12.35 -15.93
C HIS A 22 12.34 12.67 -16.24
N THR A 23 12.09 13.49 -17.25
CA THR A 23 10.74 13.84 -17.70
C THR A 23 10.02 12.61 -18.26
N ASN A 24 10.71 11.79 -19.04
CA ASN A 24 10.16 10.54 -19.57
C ASN A 24 9.82 9.56 -18.44
N ILE A 25 10.72 9.37 -17.46
CA ILE A 25 10.46 8.51 -16.30
C ILE A 25 9.26 9.04 -15.51
N ALA A 26 9.23 10.34 -15.20
CA ALA A 26 8.13 10.95 -14.46
C ALA A 26 6.79 10.80 -15.18
N THR A 27 6.76 10.97 -16.50
CA THR A 27 5.55 10.80 -17.32
C THR A 27 5.09 9.34 -17.31
N ALA A 28 6.01 8.39 -17.50
CA ALA A 28 5.69 6.97 -17.45
C ALA A 28 5.14 6.54 -16.07
N LEU A 29 5.72 7.06 -14.98
CA LEU A 29 5.23 6.81 -13.63
C LEU A 29 3.83 7.40 -13.42
N LEU A 30 3.60 8.63 -13.86
CA LEU A 30 2.29 9.29 -13.78
C LEU A 30 1.21 8.49 -14.52
N ASP A 31 1.53 7.95 -15.69
CA ASP A 31 0.61 7.12 -16.47
C ASP A 31 0.28 5.81 -15.75
N GLN A 32 1.25 5.17 -15.09
CA GLN A 32 1.00 3.97 -14.29
C GLN A 32 0.12 4.26 -13.06
N ILE A 33 0.36 5.37 -12.37
CA ILE A 33 -0.45 5.82 -11.22
C ILE A 33 -1.91 5.99 -11.65
N LYS A 34 -2.15 6.71 -12.76
CA LYS A 34 -3.48 6.93 -13.31
C LYS A 34 -4.15 5.65 -13.77
N LYS A 35 -3.43 4.81 -14.53
CA LYS A 35 -3.96 3.56 -15.07
C LYS A 35 -4.44 2.61 -13.97
N ARG A 36 -3.73 2.56 -12.84
CA ARG A 36 -4.06 1.69 -11.70
C ARG A 36 -4.94 2.38 -10.67
N LYS A 37 -5.24 3.67 -10.82
CA LYS A 37 -5.96 4.50 -9.83
C LYS A 37 -5.33 4.42 -8.43
N LEU A 38 -3.99 4.47 -8.36
CA LEU A 38 -3.26 4.28 -7.10
C LEU A 38 -3.55 5.38 -6.06
N ASP A 39 -4.00 6.54 -6.50
CA ASP A 39 -4.52 7.62 -5.66
C ASP A 39 -5.64 7.14 -4.74
N VAL A 40 -6.60 6.36 -5.28
CA VAL A 40 -7.73 5.83 -4.49
C VAL A 40 -7.27 4.78 -3.49
N PHE A 41 -6.35 3.89 -3.89
CA PHE A 41 -5.79 2.88 -2.99
C PHE A 41 -5.02 3.54 -1.85
N PHE A 42 -4.16 4.51 -2.16
CA PHE A 42 -3.36 5.22 -1.17
C PHE A 42 -4.23 5.98 -0.16
N GLU A 43 -5.23 6.73 -0.64
CA GLU A 43 -6.17 7.44 0.25
C GLU A 43 -6.93 6.47 1.17
N THR A 44 -7.36 5.33 0.62
CA THR A 44 -8.08 4.30 1.40
C THR A 44 -7.15 3.67 2.46
N GLU A 45 -5.90 3.37 2.11
CA GLU A 45 -4.88 2.87 3.04
C GLU A 45 -4.61 3.88 4.18
N GLU A 46 -4.45 5.17 3.84
CA GLU A 46 -4.21 6.21 4.83
C GLU A 46 -5.38 6.35 5.81
N LYS A 47 -6.63 6.32 5.31
CA LYS A 47 -7.83 6.33 6.16
C LYS A 47 -7.91 5.09 7.05
N LEU A 48 -7.57 3.90 6.55
CA LEU A 48 -7.51 2.67 7.33
C LEU A 48 -6.49 2.74 8.47
N ILE A 49 -5.29 3.26 8.19
CA ILE A 49 -4.19 3.35 9.16
C ILE A 49 -4.51 4.39 10.24
N THR A 50 -5.03 5.54 9.84
CA THR A 50 -5.39 6.63 10.76
C THR A 50 -6.73 6.40 11.47
N LYS A 51 -7.44 5.32 11.13
CA LYS A 51 -8.78 4.95 11.64
C LYS A 51 -9.84 6.03 11.38
N GLN A 52 -9.70 6.75 10.26
CA GLN A 52 -10.69 7.71 9.80
C GLN A 52 -11.87 6.99 9.13
N VAL A 53 -13.03 7.64 9.15
CA VAL A 53 -14.24 7.14 8.48
C VAL A 53 -13.99 7.14 6.97
N GLN A 54 -14.24 6.01 6.32
CA GLN A 54 -14.20 5.90 4.86
C GLN A 54 -15.55 6.28 4.25
N GLU A 55 -15.51 7.06 3.18
CA GLU A 55 -16.72 7.43 2.42
C GLU A 55 -17.21 6.30 1.51
N LYS A 56 -16.28 5.51 0.95
CA LYS A 56 -16.57 4.34 0.12
C LYS A 56 -16.30 3.06 0.88
N SER A 57 -17.13 2.05 0.66
CA SER A 57 -16.89 0.75 1.27
C SER A 57 -15.64 0.11 0.66
N LEU A 58 -14.78 -0.46 1.51
CA LEU A 58 -13.59 -1.20 1.06
C LEU A 58 -13.95 -2.28 0.01
N MET A 59 -15.10 -2.93 0.19
CA MET A 59 -15.61 -3.96 -0.73
C MET A 59 -15.86 -3.39 -2.13
N GLU A 60 -16.31 -2.14 -2.26
CA GLU A 60 -16.54 -1.49 -3.55
C GLU A 60 -15.22 -1.21 -4.27
N VAL A 61 -14.21 -0.73 -3.54
CA VAL A 61 -12.87 -0.48 -4.09
C VAL A 61 -12.24 -1.76 -4.59
N LEU A 62 -12.35 -2.85 -3.83
CA LEU A 62 -11.82 -4.16 -4.22
C LEU A 62 -12.59 -4.80 -5.39
N SER A 63 -13.88 -4.47 -5.55
CA SER A 63 -14.73 -5.03 -6.61
C SER A 63 -14.56 -4.32 -7.96
N ASP A 64 -13.99 -3.10 -8.02
CA ASP A 64 -13.77 -2.39 -9.29
C ASP A 64 -12.76 -3.16 -10.16
N PRO A 65 -13.17 -3.72 -11.33
CA PRO A 65 -12.26 -4.47 -12.20
C PRO A 65 -11.27 -3.57 -12.94
N ALA A 66 -11.52 -2.25 -13.01
CA ALA A 66 -10.66 -1.28 -13.66
C ALA A 66 -9.70 -0.57 -12.69
N ALA A 67 -9.74 -0.91 -11.39
CA ALA A 67 -8.88 -0.31 -10.36
C ALA A 67 -7.83 -1.30 -9.85
N GLY A 68 -6.57 -0.87 -9.87
CA GLY A 68 -5.44 -1.59 -9.31
C GLY A 68 -5.10 -2.90 -10.04
N THR A 69 -4.01 -3.50 -9.61
CA THR A 69 -3.68 -4.89 -9.92
C THR A 69 -4.28 -5.82 -8.85
N PRO A 70 -4.31 -7.15 -9.09
CA PRO A 70 -4.68 -8.11 -8.05
C PRO A 70 -3.79 -7.99 -6.80
N GLU A 71 -2.53 -7.57 -6.97
CA GLU A 71 -1.59 -7.34 -5.87
C GLU A 71 -1.93 -6.08 -5.06
N ASP A 72 -2.33 -4.98 -5.72
CA ASP A 72 -2.79 -3.76 -5.04
C ASP A 72 -4.00 -4.04 -4.13
N LYS A 73 -4.96 -4.82 -4.65
CA LYS A 73 -6.15 -5.24 -3.92
C LYS A 73 -5.82 -6.12 -2.73
N LEU A 74 -4.90 -7.08 -2.91
CA LEU A 74 -4.42 -7.93 -1.82
C LEU A 74 -3.73 -7.10 -0.74
N ARG A 75 -2.84 -6.18 -1.12
CA ARG A 75 -2.13 -5.29 -0.18
C ARG A 75 -3.12 -4.47 0.65
N LEU A 76 -4.09 -3.84 0.00
CA LEU A 76 -5.11 -3.04 0.66
C LEU A 76 -5.94 -3.88 1.64
N PHE A 77 -6.35 -5.09 1.25
CA PHE A 77 -7.05 -6.00 2.15
C PHE A 77 -6.19 -6.41 3.36
N LEU A 78 -4.90 -6.72 3.16
CA LEU A 78 -3.99 -7.07 4.25
C LEU A 78 -3.84 -5.92 5.24
N ILE A 79 -3.69 -4.68 4.75
CA ILE A 79 -3.66 -3.48 5.59
C ILE A 79 -4.95 -3.37 6.40
N HIS A 80 -6.12 -3.47 5.75
CA HIS A 80 -7.40 -3.44 6.44
C HIS A 80 -7.51 -4.54 7.50
N TYR A 81 -7.08 -5.76 7.19
CA TYR A 81 -7.10 -6.88 8.12
C TYR A 81 -6.21 -6.62 9.32
N ILE A 82 -5.03 -6.01 9.15
CA ILE A 82 -4.13 -5.67 10.26
C ILE A 82 -4.73 -4.53 11.10
N CYS A 83 -5.22 -3.45 10.47
CA CYS A 83 -5.81 -2.29 11.16
C CYS A 83 -7.07 -2.63 11.97
N THR A 84 -7.84 -3.64 11.54
CA THR A 84 -9.15 -3.94 12.12
C THR A 84 -9.00 -4.92 13.28
N PRO A 85 -9.35 -4.58 14.54
CA PRO A 85 -9.10 -5.44 15.70
C PRO A 85 -9.88 -6.77 15.65
N THR A 86 -11.11 -6.72 15.15
CA THR A 86 -12.04 -7.86 15.07
C THR A 86 -12.65 -7.91 13.68
N MET A 87 -12.51 -9.04 13.01
CA MET A 87 -13.15 -9.34 11.73
C MET A 87 -13.86 -10.67 11.90
N THR A 88 -15.13 -10.76 11.53
CA THR A 88 -15.88 -12.01 11.56
C THR A 88 -15.42 -12.96 10.45
N GLN A 89 -15.67 -14.26 10.61
CA GLN A 89 -15.33 -15.24 9.58
C GLN A 89 -16.15 -15.00 8.30
N ASN A 90 -17.41 -14.57 8.42
CA ASN A 90 -18.28 -14.26 7.28
C ASN A 90 -17.74 -13.07 6.46
N GLU A 91 -17.34 -11.98 7.12
CA GLU A 91 -16.72 -10.84 6.42
C GLU A 91 -15.43 -11.27 5.70
N LEU A 92 -14.59 -12.08 6.36
CA LEU A 92 -13.37 -12.61 5.75
C LEU A 92 -13.67 -13.43 4.48
N ASP A 93 -14.69 -14.29 4.53
CA ASP A 93 -15.06 -15.14 3.39
C ASP A 93 -15.63 -14.32 2.21
N GLN A 94 -16.34 -13.22 2.50
CA GLN A 94 -16.77 -12.26 1.49
C GLN A 94 -15.58 -11.59 0.79
N TYR A 95 -14.61 -11.08 1.55
CA TYR A 95 -13.38 -10.51 0.98
C TYR A 95 -12.59 -11.54 0.16
N MET A 96 -12.48 -12.78 0.64
CA MET A 96 -11.83 -13.87 -0.09
C MET A 96 -12.52 -14.16 -1.43
N THR A 97 -13.84 -14.07 -1.48
CA THR A 97 -14.61 -14.27 -2.71
C THR A 97 -14.34 -13.15 -3.72
N ILE A 98 -14.32 -11.89 -3.26
CA ILE A 98 -14.02 -10.73 -4.13
C ILE A 98 -12.58 -10.79 -4.65
N LEU A 99 -11.62 -11.15 -3.80
CA LEU A 99 -10.21 -11.27 -4.19
C LEU A 99 -10.00 -12.42 -5.19
N ARG A 100 -10.68 -13.56 -5.00
CA ARG A 100 -10.70 -14.64 -6.02
C ARG A 100 -11.27 -14.16 -7.34
N GLY A 101 -12.39 -13.44 -7.31
CA GLY A 101 -13.02 -12.85 -8.49
C GLY A 101 -12.14 -11.81 -9.19
N SER A 102 -11.19 -11.20 -8.47
CA SER A 102 -10.20 -10.26 -8.99
C SER A 102 -8.92 -10.93 -9.50
N ASN A 103 -8.89 -12.26 -9.66
CA ASN A 103 -7.73 -13.04 -10.07
C ASN A 103 -6.51 -12.93 -9.14
N CYS A 104 -6.72 -12.71 -7.83
CA CYS A 104 -5.63 -12.75 -6.85
C CYS A 104 -5.16 -14.20 -6.65
N THR A 105 -3.94 -14.51 -7.05
CA THR A 105 -3.35 -15.86 -6.94
C THR A 105 -2.75 -16.14 -5.55
N ASN A 106 -2.23 -15.12 -4.86
CA ASN A 106 -1.53 -15.28 -3.58
C ASN A 106 -2.48 -15.16 -2.37
N LEU A 107 -3.44 -16.07 -2.29
CA LEU A 107 -4.36 -16.15 -1.14
C LEU A 107 -3.68 -16.77 0.10
N GLU A 108 -2.53 -17.42 -0.08
CA GLU A 108 -1.74 -17.99 1.02
C GLU A 108 -1.24 -16.93 2.00
N ALA A 109 -0.95 -15.72 1.50
CA ALA A 109 -0.61 -14.56 2.33
C ALA A 109 -1.68 -14.26 3.39
N ILE A 110 -2.96 -14.49 3.08
CA ILE A 110 -4.08 -14.25 4.00
C ILE A 110 -4.08 -15.29 5.13
N THR A 111 -3.74 -16.55 4.82
CA THR A 111 -3.58 -17.60 5.83
C THR A 111 -2.41 -17.30 6.76
N TYR A 112 -1.29 -16.83 6.21
CA TYR A 112 -0.13 -16.44 7.00
C TYR A 112 -0.45 -15.29 7.95
N ILE A 113 -1.06 -14.20 7.45
CA ILE A 113 -1.39 -13.05 8.30
C ILE A 113 -2.44 -13.38 9.36
N LYS A 114 -3.37 -14.30 9.06
CA LYS A 114 -4.35 -14.81 10.04
C LYS A 114 -3.64 -15.50 11.21
N ARG A 115 -2.66 -16.36 10.92
CA ARG A 115 -1.83 -17.00 11.95
C ARG A 115 -1.00 -15.98 12.72
N TRP A 116 -0.34 -15.06 12.04
CA TRP A 116 0.46 -14.01 12.66
C TRP A 116 -0.37 -13.14 13.62
N LYS A 117 -1.54 -12.68 13.18
CA LYS A 117 -2.46 -11.86 13.99
C LYS A 117 -2.95 -12.61 15.23
N SER A 118 -3.18 -13.92 15.13
CA SER A 118 -3.51 -14.77 16.28
C SER A 118 -2.38 -14.79 17.32
N ILE A 119 -1.12 -14.86 16.86
CA ILE A 119 0.06 -14.88 17.73
C ILE A 119 0.28 -13.49 18.36
N SER A 120 0.17 -12.40 17.58
CA SER A 120 0.29 -11.02 18.10
C SER A 120 -0.75 -10.71 19.18
N LYS A 121 -1.99 -11.18 19.01
CA LYS A 121 -3.01 -11.02 20.07
C LYS A 121 -2.62 -11.70 21.38
N MET A 122 -1.88 -12.82 21.32
CA MET A 122 -1.42 -13.55 22.51
C MET A 122 -0.24 -12.85 23.20
N SER A 123 0.66 -12.18 22.47
CA SER A 123 1.80 -11.48 23.09
C SER A 123 1.35 -10.24 23.87
N VAL A 124 0.30 -9.55 23.43
CA VAL A 124 -0.30 -8.41 24.15
C VAL A 124 -0.88 -8.83 25.51
N VAL A 125 -1.43 -10.05 25.62
CA VAL A 125 -1.98 -10.58 26.89
C VAL A 125 -0.89 -10.84 27.92
N SER A 126 0.32 -11.22 27.50
CA SER A 126 1.47 -11.40 28.40
C SER A 126 2.02 -10.07 28.93
N GLN A 127 1.94 -8.99 28.14
CA GLN A 127 2.43 -7.65 28.50
C GLN A 127 1.42 -6.85 29.36
N ALA A 128 0.11 -7.14 29.26
CA ALA A 128 -0.93 -6.54 30.10
C ALA A 128 -0.82 -6.93 31.60
N ARG A 129 0.04 -7.89 31.96
CA ARG A 129 0.40 -8.20 33.35
C ARG A 129 1.40 -7.21 33.96
N GLU A 130 2.05 -6.39 33.13
CA GLU A 130 3.03 -5.36 33.54
C GLU A 130 2.58 -3.97 33.05
N GLY A 131 1.46 -3.48 33.60
CA GLY A 131 1.19 -2.05 33.87
C GLY A 131 1.61 -0.95 32.87
N GLY A 132 1.45 -1.11 31.55
CA GLY A 132 1.76 -0.04 30.58
C GLY A 132 0.66 0.13 29.51
N THR A 133 -0.04 1.27 29.51
CA THR A 133 -0.96 1.66 28.44
C THR A 133 -0.20 2.24 27.26
N THR A 134 0.03 1.46 26.21
CA THR A 134 0.57 1.97 24.94
C THR A 134 -0.51 2.00 23.86
N THR A 135 -0.58 3.11 23.15
CA THR A 135 -1.42 3.37 21.99
C THR A 135 -0.97 2.50 20.81
N MET A 136 -1.33 1.21 20.85
CA MET A 136 -0.86 0.11 19.98
C MET A 136 -1.05 0.31 18.47
N GLY A 137 -1.86 1.28 18.03
CA GLY A 137 -2.17 1.44 16.61
C GLY A 137 -0.98 1.83 15.76
N TYR A 138 -0.04 2.64 16.27
CA TYR A 138 1.05 3.23 15.45
C TYR A 138 2.36 2.43 15.49
N GLU A 139 2.62 1.69 16.56
CA GLU A 139 3.90 0.98 16.75
C GLU A 139 3.97 -0.35 15.96
N GLU A 140 2.84 -1.06 15.76
CA GLU A 140 2.81 -2.23 14.88
C GLU A 140 3.15 -1.87 13.42
N PHE A 141 2.80 -0.66 12.96
CA PHE A 141 3.17 -0.18 11.61
C PHE A 141 4.64 0.21 11.47
N LYS A 142 5.29 0.71 12.53
CA LYS A 142 6.75 0.95 12.48
C LYS A 142 7.52 -0.34 12.25
N LEU A 143 7.07 -1.45 12.85
CA LEU A 143 7.69 -2.75 12.63
C LEU A 143 7.57 -3.21 11.17
N VAL A 144 6.40 -3.03 10.55
CA VAL A 144 6.19 -3.42 9.14
C VAL A 144 6.95 -2.49 8.18
N ARG A 145 7.03 -1.19 8.47
CA ARG A 145 7.74 -0.21 7.64
C ARG A 145 9.26 -0.38 7.72
N ASN A 146 9.80 -0.69 8.92
CA ASN A 146 11.22 -0.96 9.12
C ASN A 146 11.69 -2.29 8.50
N LEU A 147 10.78 -3.14 8.01
CA LEU A 147 11.13 -4.36 7.27
C LEU A 147 11.26 -4.13 5.76
N GLN A 148 10.98 -2.92 5.26
CA GLN A 148 11.14 -2.56 3.84
C GLN A 148 12.35 -1.64 3.56
N GLU A 149 13.17 -1.33 4.55
CA GLU A 149 14.49 -0.68 4.41
C GLU A 149 15.61 -1.70 4.71
#